data_AF-A0A949CMV5-F1
#
_entry.id   AF-A0A949CMV5-F1
#
_cell.length_a   1.000
_cell.length_b   1.000
_cell.length_c   1.000
_cell.angle_alpha   90.00
_cell.angle_beta   90.00
_cell.angle_gamma   90.00
#
_symmetry.space_group_name_H-M   'P 1'
#
loop_
_entity.id
_entity.type
_entity.pdbx_description
1 polymer ?
#
loop_
_entity_poly.entity_id
_entity_poly.type
_entity_poly.pdbx_seq_one_letter_code
_entity_poly.pdbx_strand_id
1 'polypeptide(L)'
;ALMHQQGIVVSFNSDDAELGRHMNHEAAKAMKYGGVNPMEALQFVTLNPAKQLRIDHRVGSLEVGKDADIAVWSGSPLSPMSRCEQTWIDGRKYFDREQDKADRKRDAALHAALVQKVMKSGEAGSNRSSLADDPSRLWPHHDEYCHDHDHDDHLHEE
;
A
#
# COMPACT_ATOMS: atom_id res chain seq x y z
N ALA A 1 9.76 -22.20 4.13
CA ALA A 1 9.46 -23.21 5.17
C ALA A 1 10.74 -23.74 5.82
N LEU A 2 11.65 -24.39 5.07
CA LEU A 2 12.88 -24.97 5.64
C LEU A 2 13.72 -23.96 6.45
N MET A 3 14.04 -22.80 5.88
CA MET A 3 14.80 -21.76 6.60
C MET A 3 14.10 -21.25 7.86
N HIS A 4 12.78 -21.03 7.78
CA HIS A 4 11.96 -20.63 8.92
C HIS A 4 12.00 -21.67 10.05
N GLN A 5 11.94 -22.97 9.71
CA GLN A 5 12.07 -24.07 10.68
C GLN A 5 13.45 -24.12 11.34
N GLN A 6 14.48 -23.58 10.71
CA GLN A 6 15.82 -23.42 11.30
C GLN A 6 15.97 -22.13 12.14
N GLY A 7 14.89 -21.37 12.34
CA GLY A 7 14.91 -20.12 13.11
C GLY A 7 15.50 -18.92 12.36
N ILE A 8 15.66 -19.02 11.03
CA ILE A 8 16.14 -17.90 10.20
C ILE A 8 14.99 -16.92 9.97
N VAL A 9 15.28 -15.62 10.04
CA VAL A 9 14.32 -14.56 9.70
C VAL A 9 14.10 -14.52 8.19
N VAL A 10 12.98 -15.08 7.73
CA VAL A 10 12.57 -15.15 6.32
C VAL A 10 11.49 -14.13 6.03
N SER A 11 11.60 -13.43 4.90
CA SER A 11 10.59 -12.51 4.38
C SER A 11 10.26 -12.85 2.93
N PHE A 12 9.14 -12.32 2.43
CA PHE A 12 8.83 -12.31 1.00
C PHE A 12 8.95 -10.90 0.44
N ASN A 13 9.44 -10.82 -0.79
CA ASN A 13 9.55 -9.61 -1.58
C ASN A 13 9.07 -9.90 -3.00
N SER A 14 8.87 -8.85 -3.79
CA SER A 14 8.64 -8.97 -5.23
C SER A 14 9.27 -7.79 -5.94
N ASP A 15 10.00 -8.08 -7.01
CA ASP A 15 10.52 -7.10 -7.97
C ASP A 15 9.53 -6.81 -9.11
N ASP A 16 8.28 -7.28 -8.98
CA ASP A 16 7.21 -7.10 -9.95
C ASP A 16 6.11 -6.19 -9.38
N ALA A 17 5.72 -5.18 -10.17
CA ALA A 17 4.80 -4.13 -9.74
C ALA A 17 3.35 -4.63 -9.53
N GLU A 18 2.96 -5.77 -10.11
CA GLU A 18 1.65 -6.39 -9.87
C GLU A 18 1.72 -7.33 -8.66
N LEU A 19 2.70 -8.21 -8.61
CA LEU A 19 2.85 -9.16 -7.51
C LEU A 19 3.13 -8.47 -6.16
N GLY A 20 3.86 -7.36 -6.16
CA GLY A 20 4.09 -6.54 -4.97
C GLY A 20 2.78 -6.09 -4.29
N ARG A 21 1.70 -5.90 -5.06
CA ARG A 21 0.38 -5.55 -4.51
C ARG A 21 -0.36 -6.73 -3.87
N HIS A 22 0.08 -7.96 -4.12
CA HIS A 22 -0.59 -9.20 -3.67
C HIS A 22 0.30 -10.00 -2.71
N MET A 23 1.19 -9.33 -1.98
CA MET A 23 2.15 -9.97 -1.10
C MET A 23 1.49 -10.81 0.02
N ASN A 24 0.27 -10.45 0.43
CA ASN A 24 -0.56 -11.26 1.33
C ASN A 24 -0.93 -12.64 0.76
N HIS A 25 -1.12 -12.75 -0.56
CA HIS A 25 -1.35 -14.04 -1.21
C HIS A 25 -0.06 -14.85 -1.31
N GLU A 26 1.08 -14.19 -1.53
CA GLU A 26 2.39 -14.86 -1.49
C GLU A 26 2.66 -15.45 -0.10
N ALA A 27 2.37 -14.70 0.96
CA ALA A 27 2.39 -15.21 2.35
C ALA A 27 1.50 -16.44 2.53
N ALA A 28 0.27 -16.42 1.99
CA ALA A 28 -0.65 -17.55 2.09
C ALA A 28 -0.12 -18.84 1.44
N LYS A 29 0.73 -18.75 0.40
CA LYS A 29 1.40 -19.93 -0.19
C LYS A 29 2.30 -20.64 0.81
N ALA A 30 2.91 -19.92 1.76
CA ALA A 30 3.71 -20.55 2.81
C ALA A 30 2.86 -21.44 3.74
N MET A 31 1.59 -21.10 3.97
CA MET A 31 0.66 -21.97 4.69
C MET A 31 0.37 -23.22 3.87
N LYS A 32 -0.02 -23.05 2.60
CA LYS A 32 -0.47 -24.15 1.74
C LYS A 32 0.63 -25.16 1.43
N TYR A 33 1.83 -24.69 1.09
CA TYR A 33 2.92 -25.55 0.63
C TYR A 33 4.01 -25.77 1.69
N GLY A 34 4.09 -24.89 2.69
CA GLY A 34 5.12 -24.93 3.72
C GLY A 34 4.63 -25.39 5.10
N GLY A 35 3.31 -25.56 5.29
CA GLY A 35 2.74 -25.92 6.58
C GLY A 35 2.95 -24.87 7.68
N VAL A 36 3.24 -23.63 7.29
CA VAL A 36 3.50 -22.53 8.23
C VAL A 36 2.19 -22.06 8.86
N ASN A 37 2.22 -21.74 10.16
CA ASN A 37 1.05 -21.21 10.87
C ASN A 37 0.61 -19.86 10.23
N PRO A 38 -0.71 -19.57 10.13
CA PRO A 38 -1.20 -18.29 9.62
C PRO A 38 -0.50 -17.04 10.18
N MET A 39 -0.24 -16.99 11.49
CA MET A 39 0.41 -15.83 12.10
C MET A 39 1.87 -15.67 11.70
N GLU A 40 2.60 -16.77 11.57
CA GLU A 40 3.98 -16.75 11.11
C GLU A 40 4.05 -16.41 9.62
N ALA A 41 3.12 -16.93 8.82
CA ALA A 41 3.02 -16.60 7.40
C ALA A 41 2.77 -15.09 7.19
N LEU A 42 1.91 -14.47 8.01
CA LEU A 42 1.70 -13.02 7.95
C LEU A 42 2.96 -12.23 8.30
N GLN A 43 3.78 -12.71 9.25
CA GLN A 43 5.05 -12.06 9.60
C GLN A 43 6.04 -11.99 8.43
N PHE A 44 5.97 -12.91 7.46
CA PHE A 44 6.85 -12.88 6.28
C PHE A 44 6.69 -11.63 5.43
N VAL A 45 5.56 -10.91 5.60
CA VAL A 45 5.23 -9.71 4.82
C VAL A 45 4.98 -8.49 5.71
N THR A 46 5.21 -8.61 7.02
CA THR A 46 5.08 -7.51 7.99
C THR A 46 6.32 -7.39 8.88
N LEU A 47 6.42 -8.18 9.93
CA LEU A 47 7.46 -8.05 10.97
C LEU A 47 8.86 -8.45 10.47
N ASN A 48 8.96 -9.51 9.67
CA ASN A 48 10.26 -10.01 9.22
C ASN A 48 10.98 -9.06 8.26
N PRO A 49 10.33 -8.49 7.23
CA PRO A 49 10.99 -7.45 6.44
C PRO A 49 11.33 -6.21 7.29
N ALA A 50 10.48 -5.81 8.25
CA ALA A 50 10.80 -4.71 9.16
C ALA A 50 12.07 -4.97 9.99
N LYS A 51 12.25 -6.20 10.50
CA LYS A 51 13.47 -6.62 11.22
C LYS A 51 14.70 -6.60 10.31
N GLN A 52 14.57 -7.08 9.07
CA GLN A 52 15.67 -7.08 8.11
C GLN A 52 16.11 -5.66 7.75
N LEU A 53 15.16 -4.73 7.66
CA LEU A 53 15.39 -3.30 7.43
C LEU A 53 15.73 -2.51 8.70
N ARG A 54 15.71 -3.16 9.88
CA ARG A 54 15.98 -2.55 11.19
C ARG A 54 15.02 -1.41 11.58
N ILE A 55 13.78 -1.50 11.12
CA ILE A 55 12.69 -0.55 11.40
C ILE A 55 11.54 -1.21 12.20
N ASP A 56 11.78 -2.39 12.78
CA ASP A 56 10.78 -3.13 13.56
C ASP A 56 10.38 -2.45 14.88
N HIS A 57 11.18 -1.47 15.33
CA HIS A 57 10.82 -0.57 16.42
C HIS A 57 9.73 0.45 16.02
N ARG A 58 9.52 0.66 14.72
CA ARG A 58 8.50 1.57 14.16
C ARG A 58 7.32 0.84 13.56
N VAL A 59 7.54 -0.24 12.80
CA VAL A 59 6.49 -0.89 11.99
C VAL A 59 6.53 -2.41 12.07
N GLY A 60 5.52 -3.06 11.50
CA GLY A 60 5.49 -4.52 11.27
C GLY A 60 4.76 -5.34 12.35
N SER A 61 4.40 -4.74 13.49
CA SER A 61 3.49 -5.35 14.48
C SER A 61 2.58 -4.29 15.12
N LEU A 62 1.48 -4.76 15.73
CA LEU A 62 0.50 -3.90 16.42
C LEU A 62 0.85 -3.81 17.90
N GLU A 63 1.72 -2.86 18.24
CA GLU A 63 2.22 -2.61 19.60
C GLU A 63 2.16 -1.12 19.92
N VAL A 64 2.01 -0.76 21.20
CA VAL A 64 2.02 0.64 21.63
C VAL A 64 3.41 1.25 21.39
N GLY A 65 3.44 2.47 20.83
CA GLY A 65 4.68 3.20 20.53
C GLY A 65 5.19 3.01 19.09
N LYS A 66 4.48 2.21 18.27
CA LYS A 66 4.75 2.03 16.84
C LYS A 66 3.89 2.94 15.97
N ASP A 67 4.31 3.12 14.72
CA ASP A 67 3.59 3.87 13.70
C ASP A 67 2.25 3.18 13.42
N ALA A 68 1.19 3.97 13.28
CA ALA A 68 -0.18 3.47 13.15
C ALA A 68 -0.53 3.10 11.70
N ASP A 69 0.27 2.21 11.13
CA ASP A 69 0.11 1.65 9.78
C ASP A 69 -0.71 0.36 9.83
N ILE A 70 -1.98 0.45 9.41
CA ILE A 70 -2.98 -0.60 9.66
C ILE A 70 -3.81 -0.85 8.41
N ALA A 71 -3.94 -2.13 8.03
CA ALA A 71 -4.91 -2.57 7.04
C ALA A 71 -6.04 -3.35 7.71
N VAL A 72 -7.27 -2.91 7.50
CA VAL A 72 -8.48 -3.57 8.01
C VAL A 72 -9.05 -4.45 6.90
N TRP A 73 -9.29 -5.71 7.20
CA TRP A 73 -9.79 -6.69 6.23
C TRP A 73 -11.15 -7.25 6.66
N SER A 74 -11.98 -7.61 5.69
CA SER A 74 -13.29 -8.25 5.92
C SER A 74 -13.19 -9.67 6.51
N GLY A 75 -11.99 -10.24 6.54
CA GLY A 75 -11.66 -11.55 7.07
C GLY A 75 -10.15 -11.71 7.20
N SER A 76 -9.65 -12.95 7.23
CA SER A 76 -8.20 -13.18 7.28
C SER A 76 -7.49 -12.57 6.06
N PRO A 77 -6.44 -11.75 6.23
CA PRO A 77 -5.71 -11.16 5.10
C PRO A 77 -5.03 -12.20 4.19
N LEU A 78 -4.84 -13.43 4.68
CA LEU A 78 -4.25 -14.54 3.93
C LEU A 78 -5.29 -15.35 3.13
N SER A 79 -6.57 -14.95 3.18
CA SER A 79 -7.64 -15.57 2.38
C SER A 79 -7.85 -14.83 1.07
N PRO A 80 -7.94 -15.52 -0.07
CA PRO A 80 -8.26 -14.88 -1.36
C PRO A 80 -9.70 -14.33 -1.43
N MET A 81 -10.56 -14.71 -0.47
CA MET A 81 -11.93 -14.20 -0.38
C MET A 81 -12.05 -12.89 0.39
N SER A 82 -11.01 -12.54 1.16
CA SER A 82 -10.98 -11.33 1.97
C SER A 82 -10.73 -10.11 1.11
N ARG A 83 -11.28 -8.97 1.56
CA ARG A 83 -11.12 -7.67 0.91
C ARG A 83 -10.57 -6.69 1.94
N CYS A 84 -9.63 -5.83 1.52
CA CYS A 84 -9.19 -4.72 2.35
C CYS A 84 -10.33 -3.70 2.43
N GLU A 85 -10.86 -3.45 3.62
CA GLU A 85 -11.93 -2.49 3.85
C GLU A 85 -11.37 -1.09 4.06
N GLN A 86 -10.25 -0.97 4.78
CA GLN A 86 -9.63 0.31 5.10
C GLN A 86 -8.11 0.19 5.16
N THR A 87 -7.43 1.27 4.79
CA THR A 87 -5.99 1.43 4.99
C THR A 87 -5.73 2.70 5.78
N TRP A 88 -4.93 2.57 6.82
CA TRP A 88 -4.49 3.65 7.69
C TRP A 88 -2.97 3.75 7.59
N ILE A 89 -2.47 4.98 7.43
CA ILE A 89 -1.04 5.30 7.37
C ILE A 89 -0.84 6.45 8.35
N ASP A 90 0.13 6.32 9.26
CA ASP A 90 0.40 7.30 10.34
C ASP A 90 -0.86 7.69 11.13
N GLY A 91 -1.76 6.71 11.34
CA GLY A 91 -3.02 6.91 12.08
C GLY A 91 -4.10 7.69 11.33
N ARG A 92 -3.88 8.01 10.05
CA ARG A 92 -4.84 8.68 9.17
C ARG A 92 -5.48 7.67 8.23
N LYS A 93 -6.79 7.77 8.00
CA LYS A 93 -7.51 6.87 7.07
C LYS A 93 -7.28 7.32 5.63
N TYR A 94 -6.40 6.63 4.92
CA TYR A 94 -6.08 6.89 3.51
C TYR A 94 -7.05 6.21 2.54
N PHE A 95 -7.57 5.05 2.91
CA PHE A 95 -8.52 4.30 2.08
C PHE A 95 -9.71 3.82 2.91
N ASP A 96 -10.90 3.95 2.31
CA ASP A 96 -12.15 3.38 2.82
C ASP A 96 -12.97 2.90 1.62
N ARG A 97 -13.37 1.62 1.64
CA ARG A 97 -14.05 0.99 0.52
C ARG A 97 -15.43 1.58 0.22
N GLU A 98 -16.16 2.06 1.22
CA GLU A 98 -17.47 2.69 0.98
C GLU A 98 -17.30 4.10 0.41
N GLN A 99 -16.31 4.85 0.91
CA GLN A 99 -15.97 6.16 0.37
C GLN A 99 -15.51 6.08 -1.10
N ASP A 100 -14.63 5.13 -1.42
CA ASP A 100 -14.16 4.89 -2.81
C ASP A 100 -15.31 4.57 -3.77
N LYS A 101 -16.32 3.78 -3.34
CA LYS A 101 -17.52 3.53 -4.16
C LYS A 101 -18.30 4.82 -4.45
N ALA A 102 -18.45 5.69 -3.45
CA ALA A 102 -19.15 6.97 -3.61
C ALA A 102 -18.37 7.91 -4.54
N ASP A 103 -17.05 7.99 -4.36
CA ASP A 103 -16.17 8.85 -5.15
C ASP A 103 -16.15 8.43 -6.61
N ARG A 104 -16.03 7.12 -6.90
CA ARG A 104 -16.12 6.60 -8.28
C ARG A 104 -17.43 6.98 -8.97
N LYS A 105 -18.55 6.95 -8.25
CA LYS A 105 -19.85 7.35 -8.79
C LYS A 105 -19.90 8.85 -9.10
N ARG A 106 -19.38 9.67 -8.18
CA ARG A 106 -19.26 11.13 -8.34
C ARG A 106 -18.37 11.47 -9.53
N ASP A 107 -17.20 10.85 -9.62
CA ASP A 107 -16.21 11.10 -10.64
C ASP A 107 -16.70 10.67 -12.02
N ALA A 108 -17.40 9.53 -12.12
CA ALA A 108 -18.05 9.10 -13.36
C ALA A 108 -19.11 10.12 -13.83
N ALA A 109 -19.91 10.67 -12.92
CA ALA A 109 -20.90 11.70 -13.23
C ALA A 109 -20.24 13.02 -13.67
N LEU A 110 -19.19 13.45 -12.95
CA LEU A 110 -18.42 14.64 -13.29
C LEU A 110 -17.75 14.50 -14.65
N HIS A 111 -17.10 13.36 -14.90
CA HIS A 111 -16.47 13.05 -16.18
C HIS A 111 -17.48 13.12 -17.33
N ALA A 112 -18.66 12.50 -17.18
CA ALA A 112 -19.71 12.57 -18.19
C ALA A 112 -20.18 14.01 -18.46
N ALA A 113 -20.37 14.81 -17.41
CA ALA A 113 -20.77 16.21 -17.53
C ALA A 113 -19.71 17.07 -18.23
N LEU A 114 -18.43 16.88 -17.88
CA LEU A 114 -17.31 17.59 -18.50
C LEU A 114 -17.16 17.22 -19.98
N VAL A 115 -17.25 15.92 -20.32
CA VAL A 115 -17.23 15.45 -21.72
C VAL A 115 -18.36 16.11 -22.52
N GLN A 116 -19.57 16.16 -21.99
CA GLN A 116 -20.69 16.85 -22.66
C GLN A 116 -20.41 18.35 -22.86
N LYS A 117 -19.80 19.02 -21.87
CA LYS A 117 -19.44 20.44 -21.97
C LYS A 117 -18.39 20.69 -23.06
N VAL A 118 -17.34 19.85 -23.11
CA VAL A 118 -16.31 19.92 -24.15
C VAL A 118 -16.92 19.73 -25.53
N MET A 119 -17.75 18.70 -25.71
CA MET A 119 -18.44 18.45 -26.99
C MET A 119 -19.34 19.62 -27.45
N LYS A 120 -19.95 20.35 -26.51
CA LYS A 120 -20.77 21.54 -26.81
C LYS A 120 -19.93 22.79 -27.09
N SER A 121 -18.75 22.93 -26.49
CA SER A 121 -17.88 24.09 -26.66
C SER A 121 -17.19 24.15 -28.03
N GLY A 122 -17.08 23.00 -28.73
CA GLY A 122 -16.43 22.92 -30.05
C GLY A 122 -14.90 23.10 -30.01
N GLU A 123 -14.28 23.11 -28.83
CA GLU A 123 -12.83 23.17 -28.68
C GLU A 123 -12.17 21.91 -29.25
N ALA A 124 -11.17 22.09 -30.12
CA ALA A 124 -10.40 20.98 -30.68
C ALA A 124 -9.60 20.29 -29.56
N GLY A 125 -9.76 18.97 -29.43
CA GLY A 125 -9.04 18.18 -28.43
C GLY A 125 -7.53 18.32 -28.61
N SER A 126 -6.86 18.96 -27.64
CA SER A 126 -5.40 18.94 -27.55
C SER A 126 -4.90 17.49 -27.53
N ASN A 127 -3.90 17.19 -28.36
CA ASN A 127 -3.33 15.86 -28.49
C ASN A 127 -2.63 15.47 -27.17
N ARG A 128 -3.29 14.64 -26.35
CA ARG A 128 -2.86 14.28 -24.98
C ARG A 128 -1.65 13.36 -24.90
N SER A 129 -0.93 13.10 -26.00
CA SER A 129 0.17 12.13 -25.98
C SER A 129 1.30 12.53 -25.04
N SER A 130 1.51 13.83 -24.78
CA SER A 130 2.62 14.32 -23.95
C SER A 130 2.39 14.28 -22.44
N LEU A 131 1.19 13.95 -21.96
CA LEU A 131 0.88 13.82 -20.52
C LEU A 131 1.11 12.40 -20.00
N ALA A 132 1.13 11.39 -20.89
CA ALA A 132 1.34 9.99 -20.53
C ALA A 132 2.84 9.63 -20.36
N ASP A 133 3.74 10.46 -20.89
CA ASP A 133 5.18 10.19 -20.93
C ASP A 133 5.92 10.56 -19.63
N ASP A 134 5.27 11.29 -18.70
CA ASP A 134 5.85 11.72 -17.44
C ASP A 134 5.04 11.17 -16.24
N PRO A 135 5.48 10.04 -15.66
CA PRO A 135 4.82 9.42 -14.51
C PRO A 135 4.72 10.34 -13.30
N SER A 136 5.61 11.32 -13.17
CA SER A 136 5.64 12.24 -12.02
C SER A 136 4.43 13.18 -11.98
N ARG A 137 3.77 13.41 -13.12
CA ARG A 137 2.56 14.23 -13.24
C ARG A 137 1.26 13.48 -12.96
N LEU A 138 1.31 12.15 -12.85
CA LEU A 138 0.14 11.32 -12.54
C LEU A 138 -0.21 11.35 -11.05
N TRP A 139 0.71 11.79 -10.21
CA TRP A 139 0.56 11.85 -8.76
C TRP A 139 0.54 13.31 -8.30
N PRO A 140 -0.21 13.64 -7.23
CA PRO A 140 -0.13 14.95 -6.61
C PRO A 140 1.33 15.25 -6.24
N HIS A 141 1.88 16.36 -6.75
CA HIS A 141 3.26 16.80 -6.42
C HIS A 141 3.41 17.26 -4.96
N HIS A 142 2.30 17.41 -4.27
CA HIS A 142 2.23 17.79 -2.88
C HIS A 142 1.34 16.77 -2.18
N ASP A 143 1.96 15.86 -1.44
CA ASP A 143 1.24 15.18 -0.38
C ASP A 143 1.01 16.24 0.71
N GLU A 144 -0.22 16.78 0.81
CA GLU A 144 -0.60 17.76 1.83
C GLU A 144 -0.32 17.29 3.27
N TYR A 145 0.01 16.01 3.44
CA TYR A 145 0.05 15.32 4.72
C TYR A 145 1.45 14.79 5.09
N CYS A 146 2.40 14.70 4.14
CA CYS A 146 3.81 14.46 4.42
C CYS A 146 4.46 15.77 4.90
N HIS A 147 4.33 16.03 6.20
CA HIS A 147 5.34 16.85 6.86
C HIS A 147 6.61 16.00 6.95
N ASP A 148 7.75 16.57 6.54
CA ASP A 148 9.09 16.04 6.82
C ASP A 148 9.08 15.41 8.22
N HIS A 149 9.26 14.09 8.27
CA HIS A 149 9.73 13.50 9.52
C HIS A 149 11.13 14.05 9.70
N ASP A 150 11.30 14.99 10.62
CA ASP A 150 12.58 15.55 11.05
C ASP A 150 13.59 14.41 11.19
N HIS A 151 14.46 14.26 10.21
CA HIS A 151 15.71 13.56 10.39
C HIS A 151 16.55 14.51 11.25
N ASP A 152 16.57 14.25 12.57
CA ASP A 152 17.56 14.82 13.47
C ASP A 152 18.95 14.54 12.86
N ASP A 153 19.54 15.57 12.26
CA ASP A 153 20.92 15.63 11.79
C ASP A 153 21.83 15.50 13.03
N HIS A 154 22.13 14.26 13.41
CA HIS A 154 23.27 13.97 14.26
C HIS A 154 24.56 14.20 13.44
N LEU A 155 25.00 15.46 13.45
CA LEU A 155 26.35 15.87 13.06
C LEU A 155 27.37 15.09 13.90
N HIS A 156 28.02 14.12 13.27
CA HIS A 156 29.30 13.59 13.72
C HIS A 156 30.39 14.50 13.15
N GLU A 157 30.88 15.45 13.97
CA GLU A 157 32.19 16.08 13.77
C GLU A 157 33.25 15.23 14.49
N GLU A 158 34.34 14.94 13.77
CA GLU A 158 35.58 14.28 14.24
C GLU A 158 36.42 15.16 15.17
#